data_AF-A0A8B1NVK5-F1
#
_entry.id   AF-A0A8B1NVK5-F1
#
_cell.length_a   1.000
_cell.length_b   1.000
_cell.length_c   1.000
_cell.angle_alpha   90.00
_cell.angle_beta   90.00
_cell.angle_gamma   90.00
#
_symmetry.space_group_name_H-M   'P 1'
#
loop_
_entity.id
_entity.type
_entity.pdbx_description
1 polymer ?
#
loop_
_entity_poly.entity_id
_entity_poly.type
_entity_poly.pdbx_seq_one_letter_code
_entity_poly.pdbx_strand_id
1 'polypeptide(L)'
;MELPELTPLATAPELPRPGFGGRALGALFFVGALVMFGIAFSNAAHAGGLAGTHGTLTAKSCYAKHSGRVGNRSSTTWCDGTFRSDDGRTTDDTATVRADLKSGGKVSVQQSGGEYLRTGPGEVSRWTALFFCGWVVAAIGVPFAVTGMFPGRSAQILMMINRSVSGTRAGEVRKWLFLGGIGGAVMCMLFTWLQTQ
;
A
#
# COMPACT_ATOMS: atom_id res chain seq x y z
N MET A 1 34.92 -15.21 -57.09
CA MET A 1 33.95 -15.61 -56.04
C MET A 1 34.46 -15.02 -54.75
N GLU A 2 34.02 -13.82 -54.42
CA GLU A 2 34.40 -13.16 -53.17
C GLU A 2 33.50 -13.69 -52.05
N LEU A 3 34.13 -14.18 -51.00
CA LEU A 3 33.48 -14.67 -49.79
C LEU A 3 32.88 -13.44 -49.07
N PRO A 4 31.57 -13.41 -48.77
CA PRO A 4 31.00 -12.29 -48.03
C PRO A 4 31.66 -12.21 -46.64
N GLU A 5 32.25 -11.04 -46.34
CA GLU A 5 32.81 -10.70 -45.03
C GLU A 5 31.78 -11.03 -43.94
N LEU A 6 32.22 -11.85 -42.97
CA LEU A 6 31.46 -12.06 -41.75
C LEU A 6 31.31 -10.71 -41.06
N THR A 7 30.10 -10.17 -41.12
CA THR A 7 29.66 -9.03 -40.33
C THR A 7 30.02 -9.33 -38.87
N PRO A 8 30.76 -8.45 -38.16
CA PRO A 8 31.08 -8.69 -36.77
C PRO A 8 29.76 -8.80 -36.01
N LEU A 9 29.50 -9.98 -35.46
CA LEU A 9 28.41 -10.23 -34.52
C LEU A 9 28.41 -9.08 -33.52
N ALA A 10 27.35 -8.26 -33.57
CA ALA A 10 27.14 -7.17 -32.63
C ALA A 10 27.47 -7.69 -31.23
N THR A 11 28.46 -7.08 -30.59
CA THR A 11 28.96 -7.47 -29.27
C THR A 11 27.77 -7.70 -28.36
N ALA A 12 27.56 -8.95 -27.95
CA ALA A 12 26.45 -9.28 -27.08
C ALA A 12 26.50 -8.34 -25.87
N PRO A 13 25.40 -7.66 -25.52
CA PRO A 13 25.43 -6.71 -24.42
C PRO A 13 25.88 -7.43 -23.15
N GLU A 14 27.02 -7.03 -22.60
CA GLU A 14 27.56 -7.65 -21.40
C GLU A 14 26.68 -7.32 -20.19
N LEU A 15 26.35 -8.37 -19.42
CA LEU A 15 25.63 -8.21 -18.16
C LEU A 15 26.52 -7.43 -17.17
N PRO A 16 25.93 -6.49 -16.38
CA PRO A 16 26.68 -5.79 -15.34
C PRO A 16 27.34 -6.77 -14.38
N ARG A 17 28.55 -6.44 -13.92
CA ARG A 17 29.22 -7.26 -12.92
C ARG A 17 28.44 -7.24 -11.59
N PRO A 18 28.31 -8.39 -10.91
CA PRO A 18 27.67 -8.45 -9.60
C PRO A 18 28.52 -7.66 -8.59
N GLY A 19 27.86 -6.87 -7.75
CA GLY A 19 28.54 -6.03 -6.76
C GLY A 19 27.68 -5.76 -5.52
N PHE A 20 28.31 -5.18 -4.51
CA PHE A 20 27.63 -4.81 -3.26
C PHE A 20 26.46 -3.84 -3.51
N GLY A 21 26.60 -2.91 -4.47
CA GLY A 21 25.57 -1.93 -4.79
C GLY A 21 24.24 -2.53 -5.25
N GLY A 22 24.26 -3.58 -6.08
CA GLY A 22 23.02 -4.25 -6.52
C GLY A 22 22.34 -5.02 -5.39
N ARG A 23 23.13 -5.66 -4.51
CA ARG A 23 22.58 -6.33 -3.32
C ARG A 23 22.00 -5.34 -2.32
N ALA A 24 22.67 -4.22 -2.09
CA ALA A 24 22.18 -3.12 -1.24
C ALA A 24 20.87 -2.54 -1.78
N LEU A 25 20.76 -2.35 -3.10
CA LEU A 25 19.52 -1.93 -3.74
C LEU A 25 18.40 -2.95 -3.51
N GLY A 26 18.67 -4.24 -3.73
CA GLY A 26 17.72 -5.31 -3.44
C GLY A 26 17.26 -5.29 -1.97
N ALA A 27 18.20 -5.16 -1.03
CA ALA A 27 17.90 -5.04 0.40
C ALA A 27 17.02 -3.82 0.71
N LEU A 28 17.26 -2.68 0.06
CA LEU A 28 16.45 -1.48 0.22
C LEU A 28 14.99 -1.68 -0.21
N PHE A 29 14.75 -2.44 -1.29
CA PHE A 29 13.39 -2.83 -1.68
C PHE A 29 12.70 -3.71 -0.62
N PHE A 30 13.42 -4.67 -0.03
CA PHE A 30 12.88 -5.50 1.05
C PHE A 30 12.58 -4.69 2.32
N VAL A 31 13.48 -3.78 2.70
CA VAL A 31 13.25 -2.86 3.83
C VAL A 31 12.02 -1.99 3.56
N GLY A 32 11.89 -1.42 2.35
CA GLY A 32 10.71 -0.66 1.94
C GLY A 32 9.41 -1.49 2.01
N ALA A 33 9.45 -2.75 1.56
CA ALA A 33 8.31 -3.65 1.67
C ALA A 33 7.93 -3.95 3.13
N LEU A 34 8.93 -4.21 3.99
CA LEU A 34 8.70 -4.44 5.43
C LEU A 34 8.08 -3.22 6.11
N VAL A 35 8.55 -2.02 5.81
CA VAL A 35 7.96 -0.77 6.32
C VAL A 35 6.49 -0.66 5.88
N MET A 36 6.19 -0.94 4.61
CA MET A 36 4.81 -0.94 4.13
C MET A 36 3.95 -1.99 4.83
N PHE A 37 4.47 -3.20 5.07
CA PHE A 37 3.74 -4.23 5.80
C PHE A 37 3.45 -3.81 7.24
N GLY A 38 4.43 -3.23 7.94
CA GLY A 38 4.25 -2.75 9.31
C GLY A 38 3.18 -1.64 9.40
N ILE A 39 3.25 -0.65 8.50
CA ILE A 39 2.26 0.42 8.43
C ILE A 39 0.87 -0.13 8.07
N ALA A 40 0.79 -0.98 7.04
CA ALA A 40 -0.47 -1.57 6.60
C ALA A 40 -1.11 -2.42 7.70
N PHE A 41 -0.34 -3.28 8.36
CA PHE A 41 -0.84 -4.15 9.41
C PHE A 41 -1.32 -3.36 10.63
N SER A 42 -0.54 -2.38 11.08
CA SER A 42 -0.91 -1.55 12.24
C SER A 42 -2.21 -0.79 11.97
N ASN A 43 -2.30 -0.13 10.81
CA ASN A 43 -3.50 0.64 10.46
C ASN A 43 -4.70 -0.25 10.11
N ALA A 44 -4.49 -1.45 9.54
CA ALA A 44 -5.56 -2.42 9.32
C ALA A 44 -6.08 -3.00 10.64
N ALA A 45 -5.21 -3.23 11.62
CA ALA A 45 -5.60 -3.67 12.96
C ALA A 45 -6.43 -2.60 13.69
N HIS A 46 -6.05 -1.33 13.56
CA HIS A 46 -6.87 -0.22 14.03
C HIS A 46 -8.21 -0.19 13.26
N ALA A 47 -8.19 -0.05 11.93
CA ALA A 47 -9.39 0.03 11.11
C ALA A 47 -10.36 -1.17 11.26
N GLY A 48 -9.82 -2.37 11.55
CA GLY A 48 -10.57 -3.60 11.74
C GLY A 48 -11.04 -3.86 13.18
N GLY A 49 -10.82 -2.95 14.12
CA GLY A 49 -11.29 -3.11 15.50
C GLY A 49 -10.40 -3.99 16.39
N LEU A 50 -9.25 -4.45 15.90
CA LEU A 50 -8.36 -5.36 16.63
C LEU A 50 -7.43 -4.64 17.62
N ALA A 51 -7.23 -3.33 17.46
CA ALA A 51 -6.44 -2.50 18.35
C ALA A 51 -7.09 -1.11 18.55
N GLY A 52 -7.54 -0.80 19.77
CA GLY A 52 -8.23 0.44 20.13
C GLY A 52 -9.59 0.19 20.79
N THR A 53 -10.24 1.24 21.30
CA THR A 53 -11.55 1.11 21.94
C THR A 53 -12.65 1.29 20.89
N HIS A 54 -13.36 0.21 20.58
CA HIS A 54 -14.49 0.25 19.64
C HIS A 54 -15.73 0.83 20.32
N GLY A 55 -16.51 1.62 19.57
CA GLY A 55 -17.75 2.17 20.07
C GLY A 55 -18.61 2.81 18.99
N THR A 56 -19.74 3.35 19.43
CA THR A 56 -20.68 4.07 18.58
C THR A 56 -20.62 5.56 18.88
N LEU A 57 -20.42 6.38 17.85
CA LEU A 57 -20.57 7.83 17.95
C LEU A 57 -21.96 8.23 17.43
N THR A 58 -22.68 8.96 18.27
CA THR A 58 -23.98 9.54 17.93
C THR A 58 -23.78 11.02 17.61
N ALA A 59 -23.96 11.40 16.34
CA ALA A 59 -23.72 12.75 15.87
C ALA A 59 -24.76 13.73 16.47
N LYS A 60 -24.28 14.80 17.11
CA LYS A 60 -25.09 15.91 17.61
C LYS A 60 -25.20 17.01 16.55
N SER A 61 -24.07 17.41 15.95
CA SER A 61 -24.00 18.45 14.93
C SER A 61 -22.94 18.13 13.89
N CYS A 62 -23.21 18.42 12.63
CA CYS A 62 -22.26 18.22 11.54
C CYS A 62 -22.00 19.54 10.81
N TYR A 63 -20.74 19.79 10.46
CA TYR A 63 -20.26 21.00 9.80
C TYR A 63 -19.23 20.66 8.72
N ALA A 64 -19.23 21.43 7.63
CA ALA A 64 -18.28 21.26 6.55
C ALA A 64 -16.97 22.00 6.87
N LYS A 65 -15.90 21.27 7.19
CA LYS A 65 -14.56 21.84 7.32
C LYS A 65 -13.94 21.97 5.94
N HIS A 66 -13.59 23.19 5.59
CA HIS A 66 -12.93 23.51 4.33
C HIS A 66 -11.42 23.41 4.55
N SER A 67 -10.77 22.39 4.00
CA SER A 67 -9.32 22.26 4.02
C SER A 67 -8.76 22.40 2.60
N GLY A 68 -8.10 23.53 2.30
CA GLY A 68 -7.39 23.74 1.04
C GLY A 68 -7.19 25.21 0.66
N ARG A 69 -6.02 25.54 0.08
CA ARG A 69 -5.76 26.83 -0.58
C ARG A 69 -6.70 27.00 -1.78
N VAL A 70 -7.02 28.26 -2.09
CA VAL A 70 -7.90 28.72 -3.18
C VAL A 70 -7.62 27.93 -4.47
N GLY A 71 -8.52 27.01 -4.83
CA GLY A 71 -8.43 26.23 -6.09
C GLY A 71 -8.87 24.76 -5.98
N ASN A 72 -8.74 24.12 -4.82
CA ASN A 72 -9.14 22.72 -4.63
C ASN A 72 -9.98 22.56 -3.35
N ARG A 73 -11.25 22.97 -3.39
CA ARG A 73 -12.17 22.85 -2.25
C ARG A 73 -12.75 21.44 -2.19
N SER A 74 -12.03 20.52 -1.54
CA SER A 74 -12.66 19.32 -0.97
C SER A 74 -13.38 19.76 0.30
N SER A 75 -14.72 19.85 0.26
CA SER A 75 -15.53 20.04 1.47
C SER A 75 -15.53 18.71 2.22
N THR A 76 -14.93 18.69 3.41
CA THR A 76 -14.97 17.50 4.27
C THR A 76 -15.98 17.74 5.39
N THR A 77 -17.01 16.92 5.48
CA THR A 77 -17.98 16.98 6.58
C THR A 77 -17.39 16.35 7.85
N TRP A 78 -17.45 17.09 8.96
CA TRP A 78 -17.09 16.65 10.29
C TRP A 78 -18.33 16.70 11.17
N CYS A 79 -18.49 15.72 12.05
CA CYS A 79 -19.61 15.62 12.97
C CYS A 79 -19.09 15.52 14.40
N ASP A 80 -19.58 16.38 15.27
CA ASP A 80 -19.40 16.29 16.72
C ASP A 80 -20.54 15.46 17.32
N GLY A 81 -20.27 14.73 18.40
CA GLY A 81 -21.25 13.86 19.02
C GLY A 81 -20.75 13.20 20.30
N THR A 82 -21.59 12.32 20.83
CA THR A 82 -21.22 11.49 21.98
C THR A 82 -20.72 10.14 21.46
N PHE A 83 -19.46 9.83 21.76
CA PHE A 83 -18.91 8.49 21.63
C PHE A 83 -19.25 7.67 22.87
N ARG A 84 -19.66 6.43 22.66
CA ARG A 84 -19.83 5.43 23.69
C ARG A 84 -19.16 4.14 23.26
N SER A 85 -18.21 3.66 24.06
CA SER A 85 -17.57 2.36 23.81
C SER A 85 -18.58 1.21 23.94
N ASP A 86 -18.34 0.13 23.20
CA ASP A 86 -19.24 -1.04 23.21
C ASP A 86 -19.24 -1.76 24.56
N ASP A 87 -18.15 -1.68 25.31
CA ASP A 87 -18.06 -2.16 26.69
C ASP A 87 -18.76 -1.24 27.71
N GLY A 88 -19.25 -0.07 27.24
CA GLY A 88 -19.95 0.93 28.04
C GLY A 88 -19.08 1.68 29.05
N ARG A 89 -17.77 1.43 29.11
CA ARG A 89 -16.87 2.01 30.12
C ARG A 89 -16.38 3.40 29.77
N THR A 90 -16.33 3.73 28.49
CA THR A 90 -15.79 4.99 28.00
C THR A 90 -16.90 5.76 27.29
N THR A 91 -17.21 6.95 27.79
CA THR A 91 -18.11 7.90 27.13
C THR A 91 -17.35 9.20 26.94
N ASP A 92 -17.37 9.75 25.72
CA ASP A 92 -16.84 11.07 25.42
C ASP A 92 -17.93 11.89 24.72
N ASP A 93 -18.40 12.93 25.38
CA ASP A 93 -19.49 13.79 24.91
C ASP A 93 -19.04 14.85 23.88
N THR A 94 -17.74 14.89 23.57
CA THR A 94 -17.11 15.87 22.67
C THR A 94 -16.37 15.21 21.51
N ALA A 95 -16.74 13.98 21.17
CA ALA A 95 -16.09 13.22 20.11
C ALA A 95 -16.39 13.79 18.73
N THR A 96 -15.37 13.96 17.90
CA THR A 96 -15.49 14.48 16.54
C THR A 96 -15.02 13.46 15.51
N VAL A 97 -15.84 13.18 14.49
CA VAL A 97 -15.52 12.24 13.40
C VAL A 97 -15.73 12.85 12.02
N ARG A 98 -14.89 12.47 11.06
CA ARG A 98 -15.09 12.77 9.64
C ARG A 98 -16.14 11.82 9.04
N ALA A 99 -17.38 12.26 8.92
CA ALA A 99 -18.47 11.49 8.33
C ALA A 99 -19.55 12.41 7.76
N ASP A 100 -20.27 11.93 6.75
CA ASP A 100 -21.48 12.59 6.25
C ASP A 100 -22.69 11.94 6.93
N LEU A 101 -23.12 12.52 8.05
CA LEU A 101 -24.24 12.04 8.86
C LEU A 101 -25.27 13.16 9.01
N LYS A 102 -26.54 12.77 9.13
CA LYS A 102 -27.56 13.66 9.67
C LYS A 102 -27.41 13.74 11.19
N SER A 103 -27.83 14.86 11.79
CA SER A 103 -27.91 14.98 13.25
C SER A 103 -28.77 13.84 13.82
N GLY A 104 -28.32 13.22 14.90
CA GLY A 104 -28.88 11.99 15.49
C GLY A 104 -28.41 10.68 14.84
N GLY A 105 -27.67 10.76 13.73
CA GLY A 105 -27.10 9.59 13.04
C GLY A 105 -26.04 8.88 13.90
N LYS A 106 -26.04 7.55 13.85
CA LYS A 106 -25.08 6.71 14.54
C LYS A 106 -24.04 6.18 13.55
N VAL A 107 -22.77 6.17 13.96
CA VAL A 107 -21.68 5.59 13.19
C VAL A 107 -20.76 4.81 14.11
N SER A 108 -20.33 3.63 13.67
CA SER A 108 -19.28 2.88 14.35
C SER A 108 -17.95 3.58 14.16
N VAL A 109 -17.28 3.88 15.27
CA VAL A 109 -15.97 4.55 15.27
C VAL A 109 -15.04 3.83 16.24
N GLN A 110 -13.75 4.02 16.04
CA GLN A 110 -12.75 3.58 16.99
C GLN A 110 -11.97 4.78 17.51
N GLN A 111 -11.77 4.79 18.81
CA GLN A 111 -10.91 5.76 19.49
C GLN A 111 -9.45 5.29 19.41
N SER A 112 -8.57 6.11 18.83
CA SER A 112 -7.13 5.88 18.78
C SER A 112 -6.38 7.18 19.03
N GLY A 113 -5.58 7.25 20.09
CA GLY A 113 -4.73 8.42 20.38
C GLY A 113 -5.45 9.75 20.62
N GLY A 114 -6.74 9.73 20.96
CA GLY A 114 -7.57 10.94 21.13
C GLY A 114 -8.32 11.38 19.87
N GLU A 115 -8.12 10.70 18.73
CA GLU A 115 -8.90 10.89 17.51
C GLU A 115 -9.91 9.76 17.31
N TYR A 116 -11.04 10.08 16.67
CA TYR A 116 -12.11 9.12 16.35
C TYR A 116 -12.09 8.82 14.85
N LEU A 117 -11.63 7.61 14.50
CA LEU A 117 -11.61 7.15 13.11
C LEU A 117 -12.86 6.32 12.82
N ARG A 118 -13.44 6.53 11.64
CA ARG A 118 -14.55 5.72 11.16
C ARG A 118 -14.04 4.30 10.91
N THR A 119 -14.55 3.33 11.66
CA THR A 119 -14.31 1.92 11.37
C THR A 119 -15.19 1.53 10.21
N GLY A 120 -14.59 0.95 9.19
CA GLY A 120 -15.28 0.66 7.95
C GLY A 120 -14.50 -0.34 7.12
N PRO A 121 -15.17 -1.32 6.51
CA PRO A 121 -14.50 -2.33 5.70
C PRO A 121 -13.73 -1.72 4.50
N GLY A 122 -14.11 -0.52 4.04
CA GLY A 122 -13.41 0.23 3.00
C GLY A 122 -12.07 0.85 3.44
N GLU A 123 -11.89 1.16 4.73
CA GLU A 123 -10.61 1.64 5.25
C GLU A 123 -9.67 0.45 5.50
N VAL A 124 -10.21 -0.67 6.01
CA VAL A 124 -9.46 -1.94 6.14
C VAL A 124 -8.95 -2.42 4.78
N SER A 125 -9.78 -2.39 3.74
CA SER A 125 -9.39 -2.80 2.38
C SER A 125 -8.30 -1.90 1.80
N ARG A 126 -8.30 -0.60 2.11
CA ARG A 126 -7.26 0.34 1.66
C ARG A 126 -5.91 0.06 2.30
N TRP A 127 -5.88 -0.26 3.59
CA TRP A 127 -4.64 -0.68 4.26
C TRP A 127 -4.19 -2.08 3.79
N THR A 128 -5.13 -2.98 3.51
CA THR A 128 -4.85 -4.29 2.90
C THR A 128 -4.28 -4.15 1.47
N ALA A 129 -4.76 -3.18 0.68
CA ALA A 129 -4.19 -2.89 -0.63
C ALA A 129 -2.72 -2.42 -0.52
N LEU A 130 -2.38 -1.61 0.48
CA LEU A 130 -0.98 -1.23 0.77
C LEU A 130 -0.11 -2.43 1.13
N PHE A 131 -0.66 -3.39 1.88
CA PHE A 131 0.04 -4.65 2.15
C PHE A 131 0.36 -5.39 0.83
N PHE A 132 -0.60 -5.50 -0.09
CA PHE A 132 -0.35 -6.13 -1.40
C PHE A 132 0.61 -5.32 -2.29
N CYS A 133 0.62 -3.99 -2.20
CA CYS A 133 1.64 -3.16 -2.86
C CYS A 133 3.06 -3.50 -2.36
N GLY A 134 3.22 -3.83 -1.07
CA GLY A 134 4.51 -4.30 -0.55
C GLY A 134 4.99 -5.61 -1.17
N TRP A 135 4.10 -6.50 -1.59
CA TRP A 135 4.47 -7.71 -2.34
C TRP A 135 5.05 -7.37 -3.71
N VAL A 136 4.46 -6.39 -4.41
CA VAL A 136 4.96 -5.91 -5.71
C VAL A 136 6.34 -5.27 -5.55
N VAL A 137 6.52 -4.45 -4.51
CA VAL A 137 7.82 -3.81 -4.20
C VAL A 137 8.88 -4.85 -3.87
N ALA A 138 8.55 -5.86 -3.05
CA ALA A 138 9.45 -6.98 -2.79
C ALA A 138 9.80 -7.75 -4.07
N ALA A 139 8.83 -8.02 -4.94
CA ALA A 139 9.03 -8.70 -6.22
C ALA A 139 10.00 -7.93 -7.16
N ILE A 140 9.96 -6.60 -7.14
CA ILE A 140 10.90 -5.74 -7.89
C ILE A 140 12.31 -5.86 -7.31
N GLY A 141 12.47 -6.04 -6.00
CA GLY A 141 13.76 -6.19 -5.33
C GLY A 141 14.48 -7.52 -5.59
N VAL A 142 13.74 -8.61 -5.84
CA VAL A 142 14.27 -9.98 -6.00
C VAL A 142 15.44 -10.08 -7.00
N PRO A 143 15.35 -9.54 -8.23
CA PRO A 143 16.42 -9.69 -9.21
C PRO A 143 17.72 -9.03 -8.75
N PHE A 144 17.65 -7.89 -8.07
CA PHE A 144 18.82 -7.17 -7.58
C PHE A 144 19.46 -7.85 -6.38
N ALA A 145 18.64 -8.38 -5.47
CA ALA A 145 19.13 -9.11 -4.30
C ALA A 145 19.84 -10.41 -4.70
N VAL A 146 19.28 -11.15 -5.65
CA VAL A 146 19.82 -12.45 -6.10
C VAL A 146 21.04 -12.27 -6.97
N THR A 147 20.97 -11.37 -7.96
CA THR A 147 22.07 -11.21 -8.93
C THR A 147 23.17 -10.29 -8.43
N GLY A 148 22.87 -9.36 -7.51
CA GLY A 148 23.78 -8.29 -7.13
C GLY A 148 24.11 -7.31 -8.25
N MET A 149 23.41 -7.38 -9.39
CA MET A 149 23.61 -6.48 -10.53
C MET A 149 22.86 -5.17 -10.27
N PHE A 150 23.55 -4.04 -10.44
CA PHE A 150 22.92 -2.73 -10.30
C PHE A 150 22.32 -2.30 -11.65
N PRO A 151 21.04 -1.91 -11.71
CA PRO A 151 20.47 -1.33 -12.91
C PRO A 151 21.06 0.06 -13.08
N GLY A 152 21.94 0.24 -14.06
CA GLY A 152 22.33 1.57 -14.50
C GLY A 152 21.12 2.35 -15.07
N ARG A 153 21.39 3.42 -15.81
CA ARG A 153 20.32 4.23 -16.44
C ARG A 153 19.58 3.54 -17.61
N SER A 154 19.97 2.32 -17.99
CA SER A 154 19.42 1.65 -19.18
C SER A 154 18.33 0.65 -18.83
N ALA A 155 17.14 0.85 -19.43
CA ALA A 155 16.02 -0.09 -19.34
C ALA A 155 16.35 -1.47 -19.95
N GLN A 156 17.24 -1.51 -20.96
CA GLN A 156 17.68 -2.79 -21.57
C GLN A 156 18.48 -3.64 -20.57
N ILE A 157 19.36 -3.01 -19.79
CA ILE A 157 20.13 -3.69 -18.73
C ILE A 157 19.19 -4.27 -17.67
N LEU A 158 18.18 -3.49 -17.25
CA LEU A 158 17.16 -3.97 -16.32
C LEU A 158 16.39 -5.19 -16.87
N MET A 159 16.03 -5.17 -18.15
CA MET A 159 15.34 -6.29 -18.80
C MET A 159 16.21 -7.55 -18.85
N MET A 160 17.51 -7.41 -19.12
CA MET A 160 18.47 -8.51 -19.12
C MET A 160 18.66 -9.11 -17.71
N ILE A 161 18.79 -8.26 -16.68
CA ILE A 161 18.83 -8.70 -15.28
C ILE A 161 17.55 -9.48 -14.93
N ASN A 162 16.39 -8.96 -15.31
CA ASN A 162 15.11 -9.64 -15.09
C ASN A 162 15.06 -11.01 -15.77
N ARG A 163 15.48 -11.08 -17.04
CA ARG A 163 15.49 -12.31 -17.83
C ARG A 163 16.44 -13.35 -17.26
N SER A 164 17.56 -12.94 -16.68
CA SER A 164 18.52 -13.85 -16.03
C SER A 164 17.92 -14.61 -14.84
N VAL A 165 16.89 -14.05 -14.20
CA VAL A 165 16.24 -14.62 -13.01
C VAL A 165 14.98 -15.42 -13.36
N SER A 166 14.34 -15.14 -14.51
CA SER A 166 13.04 -15.71 -14.91
C SER A 166 12.99 -17.24 -15.02
N GLY A 167 14.13 -17.92 -15.13
CA GLY A 167 14.21 -19.39 -15.18
C GLY A 167 14.63 -20.06 -13.85
N THR A 168 14.79 -19.29 -12.78
CA THR A 168 15.27 -19.78 -11.48
C THR A 168 14.15 -19.90 -10.45
N ARG A 169 14.39 -20.62 -9.35
CA ARG A 169 13.49 -20.64 -8.18
C ARG A 169 13.15 -19.23 -7.68
N ALA A 170 14.10 -18.29 -7.73
CA ALA A 170 13.85 -16.89 -7.37
C ALA A 170 12.91 -16.18 -8.35
N GLY A 171 12.96 -16.54 -9.64
CA GLY A 171 12.01 -16.05 -10.66
C GLY A 171 10.59 -16.53 -10.39
N GLU A 172 10.44 -17.77 -9.93
CA GLU A 172 9.14 -18.33 -9.55
C GLU A 172 8.56 -17.65 -8.31
N VAL A 173 9.36 -17.46 -7.26
CA VAL A 173 8.95 -16.68 -6.07
C VAL A 173 8.54 -15.26 -6.46
N ARG A 174 9.33 -14.58 -7.29
CA ARG A 174 8.98 -13.26 -7.81
C ARG A 174 7.65 -13.26 -8.56
N LYS A 175 7.41 -14.27 -9.42
CA LYS A 175 6.17 -14.39 -10.18
C LYS A 175 4.96 -14.49 -9.25
N TRP A 176 5.04 -15.35 -8.23
CA TRP A 176 3.97 -15.51 -7.25
C TRP A 176 3.78 -14.25 -6.40
N LEU A 177 4.85 -13.59 -5.97
CA LEU A 177 4.77 -12.31 -5.25
C LEU A 177 4.07 -11.23 -6.10
N PHE A 178 4.43 -11.13 -7.38
CA PHE A 178 3.85 -10.12 -8.27
C PHE A 178 2.39 -10.41 -8.61
N LEU A 179 2.04 -11.66 -8.91
CA LEU A 179 0.66 -12.07 -9.18
C LEU A 179 -0.23 -11.93 -7.94
N GLY A 180 0.25 -12.37 -6.78
CA GLY A 180 -0.45 -12.21 -5.50
C GLY A 180 -0.61 -10.73 -5.12
N GLY A 181 0.43 -9.93 -5.29
CA GLY A 181 0.40 -8.49 -5.04
C GLY A 181 -0.59 -7.74 -5.94
N ILE A 182 -0.54 -7.95 -7.25
CA ILE A 182 -1.49 -7.29 -8.17
C ILE A 182 -2.91 -7.80 -7.94
N GLY A 183 -3.10 -9.12 -7.87
CA GLY A 183 -4.42 -9.73 -7.68
C GLY A 183 -5.07 -9.25 -6.38
N GLY A 184 -4.32 -9.25 -5.29
CA GLY A 184 -4.78 -8.77 -3.99
C GLY A 184 -5.08 -7.27 -3.97
N ALA A 185 -4.21 -6.44 -4.56
CA ALA A 185 -4.43 -4.99 -4.61
C ALA A 185 -5.68 -4.63 -5.44
N VAL A 186 -5.86 -5.24 -6.61
CA VAL A 186 -7.03 -5.03 -7.48
C VAL A 186 -8.30 -5.49 -6.77
N MET A 187 -8.28 -6.67 -6.14
CA MET A 187 -9.43 -7.18 -5.39
C MET A 187 -9.82 -6.26 -4.24
N CYS A 188 -8.83 -5.74 -3.49
CA CYS A 188 -9.09 -4.76 -2.43
C CYS A 188 -9.71 -3.46 -2.96
N MET A 189 -9.20 -2.94 -4.09
CA MET A 189 -9.76 -1.73 -4.71
C MET A 189 -11.20 -1.95 -5.21
N LEU A 190 -11.49 -3.10 -5.82
CA LEU A 190 -12.84 -3.47 -6.23
C LEU A 190 -13.78 -3.55 -5.04
N PHE A 191 -13.34 -4.14 -3.94
CA PHE A 191 -14.13 -4.23 -2.71
C PHE A 191 -14.42 -2.85 -2.12
N THR A 192 -13.42 -1.96 -2.06
CA THR A 192 -13.63 -0.56 -1.62
C THR A 192 -14.64 0.15 -2.51
N TRP A 193 -14.54 -0.03 -3.83
CA TRP A 193 -15.44 0.61 -4.79
C TRP A 193 -16.89 0.14 -4.63
N LEU A 194 -17.10 -1.17 -4.40
CA LEU A 194 -18.43 -1.72 -4.12
C LEU A 194 -19.05 -1.18 -2.83
N GLN A 195 -18.25 -0.77 -1.85
CA GLN A 195 -18.76 -0.22 -0.59
C GLN A 195 -19.02 1.29 -0.63
N THR A 196 -18.58 1.96 -1.69
CA THR A 196 -18.86 3.38 -1.93
C THR A 196 -20.09 3.64 -2.79
N GLN A 197 -20.73 2.58 -3.32
CA GLN A 197 -22.06 2.67 -3.96
C GLN A 197 -23.16 2.58 -2.91
#